data_AF-A0A1I3F355-F1
#
_entry.id   AF-A0A1I3F355-F1
#
_cell.length_a   1.000
_cell.length_b   1.000
_cell.length_c   1.000
_cell.angle_alpha   90.00
_cell.angle_beta   90.00
_cell.angle_gamma   90.00
#
_symmetry.space_group_name_H-M   'P 1'
#
loop_
_entity.id
_entity.type
_entity.pdbx_description
1 polymer ?
#
loop_
_entity_poly.entity_id
_entity_poly.type
_entity_poly.pdbx_seq_one_letter_code
_entity_poly.pdbx_strand_id
1 'polypeptide(L)' 'MDKEYLKQSLSDAGCCNEATDAILERFESGSIDEMVRLLKKERCRAMDEYHECGRKVDCMDFMLRKIENEMKQR' A
#
# COMPACT_ATOMS: atom_id res chain seq x y z
N MET A 1 -10.64 1.28 -20.48
CA MET A 1 -10.72 0.81 -19.09
C MET A 1 -12.17 0.80 -18.72
N ASP A 2 -12.72 -0.32 -18.25
CA ASP A 2 -14.09 -0.39 -17.73
C ASP A 2 -14.09 -0.30 -16.20
N LYS A 3 -15.27 -0.08 -15.61
CA LYS A 3 -15.45 0.13 -14.17
C LYS A 3 -15.06 -1.10 -13.34
N GLU A 4 -15.33 -2.30 -13.86
CA GLU A 4 -15.06 -3.55 -13.12
C GLU A 4 -13.55 -3.81 -13.04
N TYR A 5 -12.84 -3.61 -14.14
CA TYR A 5 -11.39 -3.69 -14.18
C TYR A 5 -10.74 -2.67 -13.25
N LEU A 6 -11.25 -1.43 -13.22
CA LEU A 6 -10.77 -0.41 -12.29
C LEU A 6 -11.00 -0.82 -10.84
N LYS A 7 -12.19 -1.31 -10.49
CA LYS A 7 -12.51 -1.77 -9.14
C LYS A 7 -11.60 -2.92 -8.70
N GLN A 8 -11.38 -3.92 -9.56
CA GLN A 8 -10.46 -5.01 -9.26
C GLN A 8 -9.03 -4.50 -9.06
N SER A 9 -8.56 -3.60 -9.93
CA SER A 9 -7.22 -3.01 -9.82
C SER A 9 -7.02 -2.25 -8.51
N LEU A 10 -8.04 -1.53 -8.03
CA LEU A 10 -8.01 -0.83 -6.74
C LEU A 10 -7.96 -1.81 -5.57
N SER A 11 -8.73 -2.90 -5.65
CA SER A 11 -8.71 -3.98 -4.65
C SER A 11 -7.34 -4.66 -4.59
N ASP A 12 -6.74 -4.96 -5.74
CA ASP A 12 -5.42 -5.59 -5.83
C ASP A 12 -4.31 -4.67 -5.29
N ALA A 13 -4.50 -3.35 -5.44
CA ALA A 13 -3.63 -2.33 -4.84
C ALA A 13 -3.87 -2.14 -3.33
N GLY A 14 -4.83 -2.83 -2.74
CA GLY A 14 -5.18 -2.73 -1.32
C GLY A 14 -5.93 -1.44 -0.95
N CYS A 15 -6.55 -0.75 -1.90
CA CYS A 15 -7.35 0.45 -1.61
C CYS A 15 -8.53 0.09 -0.68
N CYS A 16 -8.82 0.93 0.31
CA CYS A 16 -9.97 0.71 1.17
C CYS A 16 -11.29 0.99 0.41
N ASN A 17 -12.42 0.58 0.98
CA ASN A 17 -13.73 0.74 0.34
C ASN A 17 -14.05 2.21 0.08
N GLU A 18 -13.75 3.10 1.01
CA GLU A 18 -14.02 4.54 0.88
C GLU A 18 -13.22 5.17 -0.26
N ALA A 19 -11.94 4.80 -0.39
CA ALA A 19 -11.10 5.28 -1.49
C ALA A 19 -11.55 4.70 -2.83
N THR A 20 -11.93 3.41 -2.84
CA THR A 20 -12.42 2.72 -4.02
C THR A 20 -13.69 3.38 -4.54
N ASP A 21 -14.67 3.62 -3.68
CA ASP A 21 -15.93 4.27 -4.05
C ASP A 21 -15.72 5.68 -4.58
N ALA A 22 -14.86 6.47 -3.93
CA ALA A 22 -14.52 7.82 -4.38
C ALA A 22 -13.85 7.84 -5.77
N ILE A 23 -12.98 6.87 -6.06
CA ILE A 23 -12.30 6.75 -7.36
C ILE A 23 -13.31 6.31 -8.44
N LEU A 24 -14.18 5.35 -8.13
CA LEU A 24 -15.22 4.87 -9.06
C LEU A 24 -16.24 5.98 -9.39
N GLU A 25 -16.63 6.80 -8.42
CA GLU A 25 -17.50 7.96 -8.65
C GLU A 25 -16.86 8.94 -9.64
N ARG A 26 -15.56 9.26 -9.47
CA ARG A 26 -14.84 10.18 -10.37
C ARG A 26 -14.62 9.59 -11.76
N PHE A 27 -14.46 8.28 -11.84
CA PHE A 27 -14.42 7.56 -13.11
C PHE A 27 -15.75 7.68 -13.87
N GLU A 28 -16.88 7.50 -13.19
CA GLU A 28 -18.22 7.63 -13.80
C GLU A 28 -18.59 9.07 -14.14
N SER A 29 -18.15 10.05 -13.36
CA SER A 29 -18.40 11.47 -13.62
C SER A 29 -17.49 12.07 -14.70
N GLY A 30 -16.49 11.32 -15.19
CA GLY A 30 -15.49 11.81 -16.14
C GLY A 30 -14.46 12.78 -15.55
N SER A 31 -14.39 12.89 -14.23
CA SER A 31 -13.48 13.78 -13.49
C SER A 31 -12.07 13.17 -13.38
N ILE A 32 -11.39 13.04 -14.51
CA ILE A 32 -10.09 12.35 -14.61
C ILE A 32 -9.01 13.00 -13.73
N ASP A 33 -8.98 14.32 -13.61
CA ASP A 33 -8.00 15.02 -12.77
C ASP A 33 -8.16 14.68 -11.29
N GLU A 34 -9.38 14.70 -10.75
CA GLU A 34 -9.65 14.23 -9.40
C GLU A 34 -9.33 12.74 -9.23
N MET A 35 -9.68 11.90 -10.21
CA MET A 35 -9.35 10.47 -10.18
C MET A 35 -7.83 10.25 -10.03
N VAL A 36 -7.02 10.95 -10.83
CA VAL A 36 -5.56 10.90 -10.76
C VAL A 36 -5.03 11.39 -9.41
N ARG A 37 -5.63 12.46 -8.84
CA ARG A 37 -5.27 12.95 -7.50
C ARG A 37 -5.54 11.91 -6.42
N LEU A 38 -6.69 11.23 -6.47
CA LEU A 38 -7.03 10.16 -5.53
C LEU A 38 -6.07 8.96 -5.66
N LEU A 39 -5.78 8.52 -6.87
CA LEU A 39 -4.81 7.44 -7.11
C LEU A 39 -3.41 7.77 -6.58
N LYS A 40 -2.95 9.02 -6.74
CA LYS A 40 -1.66 9.46 -6.16
C LYS A 40 -1.67 9.41 -4.63
N LYS A 41 -2.79 9.76 -4.01
CA LYS A 41 -2.96 9.67 -2.55
C LYS A 41 -2.88 8.22 -2.07
N GLU A 42 -3.59 7.31 -2.73
CA GLU A 42 -3.55 5.87 -2.42
C GLU A 42 -2.15 5.29 -2.61
N ARG A 43 -1.44 5.69 -3.67
CA ARG A 43 -0.02 5.32 -3.86
C ARG A 43 0.85 5.76 -2.68
N CYS A 44 0.68 6.98 -2.17
CA CYS A 44 1.44 7.44 -1.00
C CYS A 44 1.15 6.58 0.23
N ARG A 45 -0.12 6.26 0.49
CA ARG A 45 -0.52 5.38 1.59
C ARG A 45 0.15 4.01 1.48
N ALA A 46 0.08 3.37 0.30
CA ALA A 46 0.72 2.08 0.06
C ALA A 46 2.25 2.14 0.26
N MET A 47 2.90 3.25 -0.14
CA MET A 47 4.33 3.44 0.10
C MET A 47 4.65 3.56 1.59
N ASP A 48 3.82 4.26 2.36
CA ASP A 48 4.00 4.41 3.81
C ASP A 48 3.85 3.06 4.53
N GLU A 49 2.85 2.26 4.13
CA GLU A 49 2.66 0.89 4.62
C GLU A 49 3.86 0.00 4.27
N TYR A 50 4.36 0.08 3.03
CA TYR A 50 5.57 -0.63 2.61
C TYR A 50 6.79 -0.26 3.46
N HIS A 51 7.02 1.05 3.68
CA HIS A 51 8.12 1.51 4.53
C HIS A 51 7.99 1.05 5.98
N GLU A 52 6.77 1.00 6.52
CA GLU A 52 6.52 0.49 7.88
C GLU A 52 6.81 -1.01 7.98
N CYS A 53 6.40 -1.79 6.99
CA CYS A 53 6.76 -3.21 6.90
C CYS A 53 8.28 -3.40 6.82
N GLY A 54 8.98 -2.59 6.02
CA GLY A 54 10.44 -2.60 5.93
C GLY A 54 11.10 -2.36 7.30
N ARG A 55 10.68 -1.32 8.02
CA ARG A 55 11.18 -1.02 9.38
C ARG A 55 10.98 -2.19 10.36
N LYS A 56 9.85 -2.89 10.28
CA LYS A 56 9.57 -4.07 11.10
C LYS A 56 10.53 -5.20 10.78
N VAL A 57 10.77 -5.49 9.51
CA VAL A 57 11.72 -6.51 9.06
C VAL A 57 13.14 -6.16 9.51
N ASP A 58 13.59 -4.92 9.31
CA ASP A 58 14.92 -4.47 9.74
C ASP A 58 15.13 -4.68 11.25
N CYS A 59 14.11 -4.40 12.06
CA CYS A 59 14.13 -4.63 13.50
C CYS A 59 14.26 -6.12 13.84
N MET A 60 13.51 -6.98 13.15
CA MET A 60 13.57 -8.43 13.32
C MET A 60 14.94 -8.99 12.94
N ASP A 61 15.51 -8.55 11.81
CA ASP A 61 16.83 -8.97 11.34
C ASP A 61 17.93 -8.59 12.33
N PHE A 62 17.84 -7.38 12.90
CA PHE A 62 18.74 -6.93 13.95
C PHE A 62 18.66 -7.82 15.20
N MET A 63 17.45 -8.14 15.67
CA MET A 63 17.25 -9.02 16.83
C MET A 63 17.79 -10.42 16.57
N LEU A 64 17.47 -11.01 15.42
CA LEU A 64 17.97 -12.33 15.02
C LEU A 64 19.50 -12.35 15.00
N ARG A 65 20.13 -11.36 14.37
CA ARG A 65 21.60 -11.27 14.32
C ARG A 65 22.22 -11.18 15.73
N LYS A 66 21.61 -10.43 16.64
CA LYS A 66 22.09 -10.34 18.03
C LYS A 66 22.02 -11.70 18.73
N ILE A 67 20.88 -12.37 18.64
CA ILE A 67 20.67 -13.68 19.27
C ILE A 67 21.65 -14.73 18.69
N GLU A 68 21.80 -14.77 17.36
CA GLU A 68 22.76 -15.67 16.70
C GLU A 68 24.20 -15.45 17.16
N ASN A 69 24.60 -14.19 17.38
CA ASN A 69 25.94 -13.86 17.86
C ASN A 69 26.14 -14.30 19.32
N GLU A 70 25.14 -14.11 20.19
CA GLU A 70 25.18 -14.59 21.58
C GLU A 70 25.28 -16.11 21.67
N MET A 71 24.59 -16.83 20.77
CA MET A 71 24.67 -18.29 20.70
C MET A 71 26.05 -18.78 20.25
N LYS A 72 26.75 -18.07 19.37
CA LYS A 72 28.10 -18.44 18.89
C LYS A 72 29.21 -18.16 19.90
N GLN A 73 28.95 -17.31 20.89
CA GLN A 73 29.91 -16.95 21.95
C GLN A 73 29.76 -17.82 23.21
N ARG A 74 28.78 -18.73 23.24
CA ARG A 74 28.62 -19.77 24.26
C ARG A 74 29.22 -21.08 23.79
#